data_AF-A0AAF0KZ31-F1
#
_entry.id   AF-A0AAF0KZ31-F1
#
_cell.length_a   1.000
_cell.length_b   1.000
_cell.length_c   1.000
_cell.angle_alpha   90.00
_cell.angle_beta   90.00
_cell.angle_gamma   90.00
#
_symmetry.space_group_name_H-M   'P 1'
#
loop_
_entity.id
_entity.type
_entity.pdbx_description
1 polymer ?
#
loop_
_entity_poly.entity_id
_entity_poly.type
_entity_poly.pdbx_seq_one_letter_code
_entity_poly.pdbx_strand_id
1 'polypeptide(L)' 'MTDKWVKELREELEAQSFEVTERTKGWMVKPPDPEASLVMLHLTNSDHRSRANAIAALKRSGFLPRRK' A
#
# COMPACT_ATOMS: atom_id res chain seq x y z
N MET A 1 14.19 4.41 -11.73
CA MET A 1 12.87 4.14 -12.34
C MET A 1 11.88 4.02 -11.20
N THR A 2 10.93 4.94 -11.09
CA THR A 2 9.81 4.76 -10.15
C THR A 2 9.02 3.54 -10.63
N ASP A 3 9.03 2.47 -9.84
CA ASP A 3 8.43 1.18 -10.19
C ASP A 3 6.98 1.42 -10.63
N LYS A 4 6.60 0.98 -11.83
CA LYS A 4 5.24 1.17 -12.37
C LYS A 4 4.17 0.67 -11.37
N TRP A 5 4.49 -0.44 -10.69
CA TRP A 5 3.69 -1.03 -9.63
C TRP A 5 3.42 -0.09 -8.46
N VAL A 6 4.43 0.67 -8.02
CA VAL A 6 4.29 1.64 -6.91
C VAL A 6 3.28 2.72 -7.30
N LYS A 7 3.40 3.26 -8.51
CA LYS A 7 2.45 4.27 -9.01
C LYS A 7 1.02 3.74 -9.08
N GLU A 8 0.81 2.56 -9.66
CA GLU A 8 -0.51 1.92 -9.77
C GLU A 8 -1.10 1.64 -8.37
N LEU A 9 -0.29 1.15 -7.42
CA LEU A 9 -0.74 0.90 -6.06
C LEU A 9 -1.22 2.18 -5.36
N ARG A 10 -0.53 3.32 -5.55
CA ARG A 10 -0.97 4.59 -4.96
C ARG A 10 -2.30 5.04 -5.51
N GLU A 11 -2.48 5.00 -6.82
CA GLU A 11 -3.73 5.39 -7.47
C GLU A 11 -4.89 4.50 -6.98
N GLU A 12 -4.65 3.20 -6.77
CA GLU A 12 -5.67 2.29 -6.21
C GLU A 12 -5.99 2.56 -4.73
N LEU A 13 -4.99 2.92 -3.92
CA LEU A 13 -5.17 3.28 -2.51
C LEU A 13 -5.95 4.58 -2.38
N GLU A 14 -5.54 5.63 -3.08
CA GLU A 14 -6.22 6.93 -3.06
C GLU A 14 -7.66 6.82 -3.57
N ALA A 15 -7.91 6.01 -4.61
CA ALA A 15 -9.26 5.73 -5.12
C ALA A 15 -10.19 5.06 -4.09
N GLN A 16 -9.63 4.40 -3.08
CA GLN A 16 -10.35 3.73 -2.00
C GLN A 16 -10.34 4.53 -0.69
N SER A 17 -10.02 5.84 -0.76
CA SER A 17 -9.95 6.73 0.39
C SER A 17 -8.87 6.36 1.42
N PHE A 18 -7.83 5.64 0.99
CA PHE A 18 -6.63 5.47 1.81
C PHE A 18 -5.75 6.72 1.70
N GLU A 19 -5.19 7.14 2.82
CA GLU A 19 -4.25 8.26 2.87
C GLU A 19 -2.82 7.70 2.81
N VAL A 20 -2.09 8.07 1.75
CA VAL A 20 -0.72 7.60 1.51
C VAL A 20 0.26 8.74 1.81
N THR A 21 1.06 8.58 2.86
CA THR A 21 2.12 9.53 3.22
C THR A 21 3.48 8.97 2.85
N GLU A 22 4.24 9.69 2.04
CA GLU A 22 5.61 9.30 1.70
C GLU A 22 6.57 9.60 2.85
N ARG A 23 7.41 8.62 3.17
CA ARG A 23 8.46 8.66 4.20
C ARG A 23 9.78 8.26 3.57
N THR A 24 10.90 8.60 4.23
CA THR A 24 12.26 8.33 3.74
C THR A 24 12.53 6.85 3.39
N LYS A 25 11.85 5.91 4.06
CA LYS A 25 12.02 4.46 3.85
C LYS A 25 10.86 3.78 3.10
N GLY A 26 9.81 4.52 2.77
CA GLY A 26 8.62 3.93 2.15
C GLY A 26 7.34 4.75 2.29
N TRP A 27 6.20 4.10 2.19
CA TRP A 27 4.89 4.73 2.36
C TRP A 27 4.22 4.31 3.66
N MET A 28 3.59 5.27 4.30
CA MET A 28 2.67 5.04 5.41
C MET A 28 1.26 5.15 4.85
N VAL A 29 0.54 4.04 4.87
CA VAL A 29 -0.82 3.93 4.35
C VAL A 29 -1.77 3.89 5.54
N LYS A 30 -2.65 4.87 5.58
CA LYS A 30 -3.70 4.98 6.59
C LYS A 30 -5.04 4.59 5.96
N PRO A 31 -5.72 3.56 6.49
CA PRO A 31 -7.05 3.18 6.03
C PRO A 31 -8.09 4.25 6.33
N PRO A 32 -9.19 4.31 5.55
CA PRO A 32 -10.32 5.18 5.84
C PRO A 32 -11.05 4.75 7.13
N ASP A 33 -10.99 3.47 7.48
CA ASP A 33 -11.50 2.93 8.73
C ASP A 33 -10.53 3.21 9.88
N PRO A 34 -10.91 3.99 10.92
CA PRO A 34 -10.04 4.30 12.05
C PRO A 34 -9.71 3.07 12.92
N GLU A 35 -10.52 2.00 12.86
CA GLU A 35 -10.25 0.75 13.59
C GLU A 35 -9.23 -0.14 12.86
N ALA A 36 -8.95 0.14 11.59
CA ALA A 36 -8.01 -0.63 10.81
C ALA A 36 -6.55 -0.20 11.09
N SER A 37 -5.65 -1.18 11.08
CA SER A 37 -4.23 -0.94 11.36
C SER A 37 -3.55 -0.14 10.25
N LEU A 38 -2.71 0.82 10.64
CA LEU A 38 -1.79 1.51 9.74
C LEU A 38 -0.82 0.50 9.09
N VAL A 39 -0.61 0.65 7.78
CA VAL A 39 0.29 -0.24 7.03
C VAL A 39 1.51 0.54 6.57
N MET A 40 2.69 0.07 6.96
CA MET A 40 3.96 0.60 6.47
C MET A 40 4.45 -0.24 5.28
N LEU A 41 4.57 0.39 4.12
CA LEU A 41 5.07 -0.21 2.89
C LEU A 41 6.51 0.23 2.67
N HIS A 42 7.47 -0.68 2.69
CA HIS A 42 8.85 -0.32 2.34
C HIS A 42 9.06 -0.36 0.82
N LEU A 43 9.45 0.76 0.22
CA LEU A 43 9.65 0.89 -1.23
C LEU A 43 10.97 0.29 -1.73
N THR A 44 11.89 -0.02 -0.81
CA THR A 44 13.15 -0.72 -1.11
C THR A 44 12.97 -2.23 -1.33
N ASN A 45 11.76 -2.75 -1.12
CA ASN A 45 11.44 -4.16 -1.29
C ASN A 45 11.23 -4.50 -2.78
N SER A 46 12.33 -4.65 -3.52
CA SER A 46 12.33 -5.21 -4.88
C SER A 46 11.95 -6.70 -4.92
N ASP A 47 11.84 -7.34 -3.75
CA ASP A 47 11.53 -8.76 -3.62
C ASP A 47 10.01 -9.05 -3.75
N HIS A 48 9.66 -10.01 -4.59
CA HIS A 48 8.28 -10.42 -4.86
C HIS A 48 7.54 -10.84 -3.57
N ARG A 49 8.22 -11.50 -2.63
CA ARG A 49 7.60 -11.91 -1.35
C ARG A 49 7.22 -10.71 -0.49
N SER A 50 8.08 -9.70 -0.47
CA SER A 50 7.83 -8.49 0.30
C SER A 50 6.64 -7.70 -0.24
N ARG A 51 6.49 -7.64 -1.58
CA ARG A 51 5.29 -7.05 -2.22
C ARG A 51 4.02 -7.83 -1.86
N ALA A 52 4.07 -9.16 -1.90
CA ALA A 52 2.93 -9.99 -1.51
C ALA A 52 2.52 -9.78 -0.03
N ASN A 53 3.49 -9.69 0.88
CA ASN A 53 3.23 -9.42 2.30
C ASN A 53 2.62 -8.03 2.53
N ALA A 54 3.12 -7.02 1.81
CA ALA A 54 2.57 -5.67 1.82
C ALA A 54 1.11 -5.63 1.38
N ILE A 55 0.79 -6.26 0.23
CA ILE A 55 -0.59 -6.36 -0.25
C ILE A 55 -1.46 -7.15 0.73
N ALA A 56 -0.95 -8.20 1.36
CA ALA A 56 -1.69 -8.95 2.38
C ALA A 56 -2.00 -8.10 3.61
N ALA A 57 -1.07 -7.24 4.05
CA ALA A 57 -1.31 -6.29 5.14
C ALA A 57 -2.38 -5.25 4.76
N LEU A 58 -2.29 -4.69 3.56
CA LEU A 58 -3.29 -3.76 3.04
C LEU A 58 -4.68 -4.39 2.94
N LYS A 59 -4.79 -5.65 2.46
CA LYS A 59 -6.06 -6.37 2.40
C LYS A 59 -6.71 -6.53 3.77
N ARG A 60 -5.91 -6.76 4.82
CA ARG A 60 -6.41 -6.82 6.21
C ARG A 60 -6.90 -5.46 6.70
N SER A 61 -6.32 -4.36 6.22
CA SER A 61 -6.79 -3.00 6.51
C SER A 61 -7.94 -2.54 5.60
N GLY A 62 -8.56 -3.45 4.84
CA GLY A 62 -9.72 -3.16 4.00
C GLY A 62 -9.42 -2.79 2.55
N PHE A 63 -8.16 -2.92 2.08
CA PHE A 63 -7.81 -2.65 0.69
C PHE A 63 -8.35 -3.74 -0.23
N LEU A 64 -9.09 -3.34 -1.26
CA LEU A 64 -9.63 -4.21 -2.29
C LEU A 64 -8.87 -3.93 -3.60
N PRO A 65 -7.85 -4.73 -3.96
CA PRO A 65 -7.13 -4.52 -5.21
C PRO A 65 -8.09 -4.63 -6.40
N ARG A 66 -7.97 -3.70 -7.34
CA ARG A 66 -9.02 -3.48 -8.35
C ARG A 66 -9.14 -4.63 -9.36
N ARG A 67 -8.18 -5.56 -9.45
CA ARG A 67 -8.41 -6.87 -10.09
C ARG A 67 -7.41 -7.99 -9.76
N LYS A 68 -8.04 -9.18 -9.79
CA LYS A 68 -7.68 -10.60 -9.79
C LYS A 68 -6.26 -11.02 -10.18
#